data_AF-A0A8S0XNE3-F1
#
_entry.id   AF-A0A8S0XNE3-F1
#
_cell.length_a   1.000
_cell.length_b   1.000
_cell.length_c   1.000
_cell.angle_alpha   90.00
_cell.angle_beta   90.00
_cell.angle_gamma   90.00
#
_symmetry.space_group_name_H-M   'P 1'
#
loop_
_entity.id
_entity.type
_entity.pdbx_description
1 polymer ?
#
loop_
_entity_poly.entity_id
_entity_poly.type
_entity_poly.pdbx_seq_one_letter_code
_entity_poly.pdbx_strand_id
1 'polypeptide(L)'
;MFSSMFNFLPFVKYKLPVRFSPVYFPAWIINAEVEAEVTYQGSTRNATAILKSNYLPGSSVPLLSAARLLPQGVDDRELPLFTQSLMEQHGLEVNCIPYNISPFSILEIAKSLSYSQATINADLKFSPSSVKPHIFSAYPILLPLYLAQYEMSYLNGHKGSLNIFIQAHSNGGMIMSENFLGKLDTPQLAAFESLKGLLLNTGWADDTEVLEFGMADDSVQVASVSLSPQKDVTRALDTYLEQPLRDSQNIDKLTEFGEIENDDDPRIRELTPGEVAGIDKYLDISLETMMSLSTASENQKVISISLGSTPKFEMANQAQVTLKTKLEELEREKREAKPGWWVEWELGNRSPAS
;
A
#
# COMPACT_ATOMS: atom_id res chain seq x y z
N MET A 1 -17.37 0.74 -22.39
CA MET A 1 -16.08 0.04 -22.17
C MET A 1 -16.18 -1.47 -22.35
N PHE A 2 -17.15 -2.18 -21.75
CA PHE A 2 -17.25 -3.64 -21.91
C PHE A 2 -17.32 -4.13 -23.37
N SER A 3 -18.08 -3.44 -24.24
CA SER A 3 -18.18 -3.81 -25.67
C SER A 3 -16.86 -3.70 -26.45
N SER A 4 -15.91 -2.86 -26.05
CA SER A 4 -14.60 -2.75 -26.72
C SER A 4 -13.61 -3.81 -26.24
N MET A 5 -13.75 -4.29 -25.00
CA MET A 5 -12.88 -5.32 -24.43
C MET A 5 -13.19 -6.73 -24.98
N PHE A 6 -14.39 -6.98 -25.49
CA PHE A 6 -14.67 -8.26 -26.18
C PHE A 6 -14.24 -8.27 -27.64
N ASN A 7 -13.98 -7.10 -28.24
CA ASN A 7 -13.23 -7.02 -29.49
C ASN A 7 -11.71 -7.15 -29.27
N PHE A 8 -11.24 -7.13 -28.01
CA PHE A 8 -9.83 -7.09 -27.62
C PHE A 8 -9.17 -8.47 -27.58
N LEU A 9 -9.89 -9.51 -27.14
CA LEU A 9 -9.41 -10.89 -27.19
C LEU A 9 -9.99 -11.58 -28.43
N PRO A 10 -9.29 -11.65 -29.57
CA PRO A 10 -9.85 -12.20 -30.82
C PRO A 10 -10.25 -13.68 -30.72
N PHE A 11 -9.85 -14.36 -29.65
CA PHE A 11 -10.20 -15.74 -29.32
C PHE A 11 -11.40 -15.88 -28.36
N VAL A 12 -11.91 -14.77 -27.79
CA VAL A 12 -13.13 -14.79 -26.96
C VAL A 12 -14.28 -14.25 -27.82
N LYS A 13 -15.09 -15.15 -28.40
CA LYS A 13 -16.40 -14.74 -28.93
C LYS A 13 -17.16 -14.05 -27.81
N TYR A 14 -17.75 -12.87 -28.07
CA TYR A 14 -18.60 -12.19 -27.10
C TYR A 14 -19.60 -13.19 -26.51
N LYS A 15 -19.44 -13.45 -25.22
CA LYS A 15 -20.25 -14.36 -24.42
C LYS A 15 -20.52 -13.66 -23.12
N LEU A 16 -21.75 -13.76 -22.64
CA LEU A 16 -22.05 -13.39 -21.27
C LEU A 16 -21.26 -14.30 -20.32
N PRO A 17 -20.84 -13.80 -19.14
CA PRO A 17 -20.22 -14.65 -18.15
C PRO A 17 -21.18 -15.78 -17.75
N VAL A 18 -20.64 -16.98 -17.52
CA VAL A 18 -21.42 -18.12 -17.03
C VAL A 18 -21.77 -17.97 -15.55
N ARG A 19 -21.01 -17.16 -14.81
CA ARG A 19 -21.30 -16.75 -13.43
C ARG A 19 -20.93 -15.29 -13.26
N PHE A 20 -21.79 -14.56 -12.55
CA PHE A 20 -21.58 -13.15 -12.25
C PHE A 20 -22.08 -12.89 -10.83
N SER A 21 -21.27 -12.27 -9.98
CA SER A 21 -21.63 -11.95 -8.60
C SER A 21 -21.04 -10.61 -8.19
N PRO A 22 -21.82 -9.69 -7.61
CA PRO A 22 -21.27 -8.59 -6.83
C PRO A 22 -20.73 -9.12 -5.51
N VAL A 23 -19.60 -8.57 -5.07
CA VAL A 23 -18.99 -8.89 -3.78
C VAL A 23 -18.43 -7.62 -3.12
N TYR A 24 -18.36 -7.62 -1.81
CA TYR A 24 -17.51 -6.71 -1.04
C TYR A 24 -16.24 -7.43 -0.62
N PHE A 25 -15.09 -6.93 -1.06
CA PHE A 25 -13.78 -7.44 -0.63
C PHE A 25 -13.25 -6.57 0.51
N PRO A 26 -12.89 -7.16 1.66
CA PRO A 26 -12.40 -6.42 2.81
C PRO A 26 -10.95 -5.98 2.60
N ALA A 27 -10.63 -4.77 3.03
CA ALA A 27 -9.27 -4.24 3.02
C ALA A 27 -9.03 -3.34 4.24
N TRP A 28 -7.75 -3.08 4.49
CA TRP A 28 -7.25 -2.14 5.47
C TRP A 28 -6.49 -1.01 4.76
N ILE A 29 -6.77 0.22 5.16
CA ILE A 29 -5.92 1.36 4.84
C ILE A 29 -5.02 1.63 6.04
N ILE A 30 -3.72 1.66 5.82
CA ILE A 30 -2.72 1.73 6.88
C ILE A 30 -1.95 3.04 6.76
N ASN A 31 -1.94 3.75 7.88
CA ASN A 31 -1.12 4.95 8.10
C ASN A 31 -0.19 4.67 9.28
N ALA A 32 1.11 4.84 9.08
CA ALA A 32 2.10 4.50 10.10
C ALA A 32 3.36 5.37 10.04
N GLU A 33 3.95 5.59 11.20
CA GLU A 33 5.33 6.02 11.36
C GLU A 33 6.08 4.91 12.10
N VAL A 34 7.10 4.34 11.47
CA VAL A 34 7.82 3.18 12.00
C VAL A 34 9.29 3.50 12.11
N GLU A 35 9.87 3.27 13.29
CA GLU A 35 11.30 3.33 13.54
C GLU A 35 11.90 1.93 13.58
N ALA A 36 13.11 1.77 13.03
CA ALA A 36 13.92 0.58 13.15
C ALA A 36 15.41 0.93 13.17
N GLU A 37 16.22 0.08 13.79
CA GLU A 37 17.67 0.06 13.60
C GLU A 37 17.96 -0.50 12.20
N VAL A 38 18.69 0.29 11.40
CA VAL A 38 19.08 -0.05 10.03
C VAL A 38 20.58 -0.03 9.88
N THR A 39 21.12 -0.95 9.08
CA THR A 39 22.46 -0.81 8.54
C THR A 39 22.34 -0.29 7.12
N TYR A 40 22.90 0.90 6.89
CA TYR A 40 22.91 1.55 5.59
C TYR A 40 24.33 2.00 5.24
N GLN A 41 24.84 1.57 4.08
CA GLN A 41 26.20 1.87 3.60
C GLN A 41 27.29 1.56 4.65
N GLY A 42 27.13 0.44 5.36
CA GLY A 42 28.08 -0.02 6.38
C GLY A 42 27.97 0.65 7.76
N SER A 43 27.03 1.59 7.95
CA SER A 43 26.77 2.24 9.23
C SER A 43 25.44 1.80 9.83
N THR A 44 25.41 1.51 11.13
CA THR A 44 24.17 1.18 11.85
C THR A 44 23.63 2.42 12.56
N ARG A 45 22.33 2.71 12.39
CA ARG A 45 21.63 3.85 13.01
C ARG A 45 20.13 3.58 13.09
N ASN A 46 19.41 4.31 13.92
CA ASN A 46 17.95 4.32 13.85
C ASN A 46 17.50 5.12 12.63
N ALA A 47 16.50 4.60 11.95
CA ALA A 47 15.82 5.27 10.85
C ALA A 47 14.32 5.13 10.99
N THR A 48 13.61 6.12 10.49
CA THR A 48 12.17 6.19 10.52
C THR A 48 11.64 6.21 9.10
N ALA A 49 10.57 5.46 8.85
CA ALA A 49 9.78 5.50 7.62
C ALA A 49 8.36 5.97 7.92
N ILE A 50 7.81 6.77 7.01
CA ILE A 50 6.41 7.23 7.06
C ILE A 50 5.67 6.55 5.91
N LEU A 51 4.60 5.84 6.25
CA LEU A 51 3.70 5.15 5.33
C LEU A 51 2.35 5.86 5.38
N LYS A 52 1.87 6.34 4.23
CA LYS A 52 0.56 6.98 4.10
C LYS A 52 -0.34 6.16 3.17
N SER A 53 -1.56 5.90 3.59
CA SER A 53 -2.64 5.32 2.78
C SER A 53 -2.30 3.99 2.11
N ASN A 54 -1.54 3.15 2.82
CA ASN A 54 -1.09 1.87 2.28
C ASN A 54 -2.24 0.85 2.30
N TYR A 55 -2.42 0.12 1.21
CA TYR A 55 -3.40 -0.96 1.08
C TYR A 55 -2.86 -2.26 1.67
N LEU A 56 -3.69 -2.91 2.48
CA LEU A 56 -3.49 -4.30 2.88
C LEU A 56 -4.80 -5.08 2.68
N PRO A 57 -4.79 -6.26 2.00
CA PRO A 57 -5.98 -7.08 1.88
C PRO A 57 -6.46 -7.55 3.26
N GLY A 58 -7.76 -7.46 3.51
CA GLY A 58 -8.39 -7.93 4.73
C GLY A 58 -8.75 -9.41 4.70
N SER A 59 -8.66 -10.06 3.53
CA SER A 59 -8.97 -11.47 3.32
C SER A 59 -7.88 -12.19 2.53
N SER A 60 -7.61 -13.45 2.86
CA SER A 60 -6.66 -14.32 2.13
C SER A 60 -7.27 -15.04 0.92
N VAL A 61 -8.48 -14.68 0.46
CA VAL A 61 -9.10 -15.29 -0.73
C VAL A 61 -8.13 -15.22 -1.91
N PRO A 62 -7.71 -16.37 -2.49
CA PRO A 62 -6.70 -16.40 -3.53
C PRO A 62 -7.06 -15.52 -4.73
N LEU A 63 -6.02 -14.99 -5.40
CA LEU A 63 -6.10 -14.02 -6.51
C LEU A 63 -6.69 -12.65 -6.13
N LEU A 64 -7.80 -12.60 -5.40
CA LEU A 64 -8.37 -11.31 -4.96
C LEU A 64 -7.46 -10.61 -3.95
N SER A 65 -6.87 -11.37 -3.05
CA SER A 65 -5.93 -10.85 -2.06
C SER A 65 -4.67 -10.29 -2.71
N ALA A 66 -4.17 -10.92 -3.77
CA ALA A 66 -2.99 -10.50 -4.53
C ALA A 66 -3.29 -9.39 -5.57
N ALA A 67 -4.56 -9.04 -5.76
CA ALA A 67 -4.96 -8.02 -6.70
C ALA A 67 -4.82 -6.62 -6.09
N ARG A 68 -4.40 -5.64 -6.91
CA ARG A 68 -4.33 -4.23 -6.51
C ARG A 68 -5.70 -3.58 -6.62
N LEU A 69 -6.50 -3.80 -5.58
CA LEU A 69 -7.91 -3.44 -5.58
C LEU A 69 -8.18 -1.99 -5.16
N LEU A 70 -7.20 -1.29 -4.60
CA LEU A 70 -7.39 0.07 -4.12
C LEU A 70 -7.59 1.08 -5.27
N PRO A 71 -8.62 1.94 -5.22
CA PRO A 71 -8.79 3.05 -6.15
C PRO A 71 -7.65 4.06 -6.09
N GLN A 72 -7.39 4.74 -7.20
CA GLN A 72 -6.70 6.02 -7.21
C GLN A 72 -7.44 7.07 -6.36
N GLY A 73 -6.71 7.65 -5.40
CA GLY A 73 -7.18 8.78 -4.60
C GLY A 73 -8.33 8.45 -3.67
N VAL A 74 -8.23 7.36 -2.89
CA VAL A 74 -9.19 7.05 -1.82
C VAL A 74 -9.27 8.15 -0.78
N ASP A 75 -8.13 8.78 -0.47
CA ASP A 75 -8.00 9.76 0.60
C ASP A 75 -8.89 11.00 0.41
N ASP A 76 -9.23 11.34 -0.84
CA ASP A 76 -10.03 12.51 -1.17
C ASP A 76 -11.55 12.23 -1.18
N ARG A 77 -11.99 11.02 -0.82
CA ARG A 77 -13.39 10.60 -0.95
C ARG A 77 -14.05 10.33 0.40
N GLU A 78 -15.21 10.92 0.60
CA GLU A 78 -16.12 10.52 1.67
C GLU A 78 -16.70 9.14 1.32
N LEU A 79 -16.33 8.12 2.10
CA LEU A 79 -16.88 6.78 1.93
C LEU A 79 -18.27 6.70 2.56
N PRO A 80 -19.26 6.11 1.85
CA PRO A 80 -20.57 5.89 2.45
C PRO A 80 -20.46 4.90 3.60
N LEU A 81 -21.15 5.19 4.70
CA LEU A 81 -21.29 4.24 5.81
C LEU A 81 -21.95 2.96 5.33
N PHE A 82 -21.48 1.83 5.85
CA PHE A 82 -22.07 0.54 5.53
C PHE A 82 -23.50 0.47 6.08
N THR A 83 -24.44 0.10 5.22
CA THR A 83 -25.86 -0.02 5.56
C THR A 83 -26.43 -1.26 4.88
N GLN A 84 -27.52 -1.82 5.44
CA GLN A 84 -28.16 -3.01 4.86
C GLN A 84 -28.63 -2.78 3.42
N SER A 85 -28.95 -1.55 3.03
CA SER A 85 -29.31 -1.22 1.64
C SER A 85 -28.17 -1.42 0.64
N LEU A 86 -26.91 -1.49 1.10
CA LEU A 86 -25.75 -1.77 0.26
C LEU A 86 -25.58 -3.27 -0.03
N MET A 87 -26.35 -4.14 0.64
CA MET A 87 -26.36 -5.59 0.41
C MET A 87 -27.08 -5.98 -0.88
N GLU A 88 -27.69 -5.04 -1.58
CA GLU A 88 -28.32 -5.27 -2.88
C GLU A 88 -27.81 -4.25 -3.91
N GLN A 89 -27.30 -4.74 -5.05
CA GLN A 89 -26.86 -3.91 -6.16
C GLN A 89 -27.50 -4.40 -7.45
N HIS A 90 -28.23 -3.52 -8.14
CA HIS A 90 -28.92 -3.83 -9.39
C HIS A 90 -29.83 -5.08 -9.31
N GLY A 91 -30.46 -5.32 -8.15
CA GLY A 91 -31.32 -6.47 -7.91
C GLY A 91 -30.56 -7.78 -7.65
N LEU A 92 -29.24 -7.72 -7.42
CA LEU A 92 -28.41 -8.85 -7.01
C LEU A 92 -27.97 -8.67 -5.56
N GLU A 93 -28.00 -9.76 -4.80
CA GLU A 93 -27.44 -9.81 -3.45
C GLU A 93 -25.91 -9.72 -3.51
N VAL A 94 -25.33 -8.83 -2.70
CA VAL A 94 -23.89 -8.62 -2.60
C VAL A 94 -23.31 -9.55 -1.54
N ASN A 95 -22.35 -10.38 -1.94
CA ASN A 95 -21.66 -11.27 -1.00
C ASN A 95 -20.54 -10.53 -0.28
N CYS A 96 -20.57 -10.48 1.04
CA CYS A 96 -19.48 -9.93 1.85
C CYS A 96 -18.43 -11.01 2.12
N ILE A 97 -17.21 -10.79 1.63
CA ILE A 97 -16.06 -11.62 1.97
C ILE A 97 -15.61 -11.23 3.38
N PRO A 98 -15.43 -12.20 4.31
CA PRO A 98 -15.08 -11.88 5.68
C PRO A 98 -13.63 -11.44 5.81
N TYR A 99 -13.36 -10.57 6.79
CA TYR A 99 -12.01 -10.30 7.26
C TYR A 99 -11.43 -11.57 7.91
N ASN A 100 -10.21 -11.92 7.54
CA ASN A 100 -9.42 -12.96 8.22
C ASN A 100 -7.93 -12.59 8.37
N ILE A 101 -7.53 -11.40 7.92
CA ILE A 101 -6.17 -10.87 8.08
C ILE A 101 -6.22 -9.68 9.03
N SER A 102 -5.54 -9.80 10.17
CA SER A 102 -5.36 -8.68 11.10
C SER A 102 -4.50 -7.58 10.47
N PRO A 103 -4.84 -6.29 10.61
CA PRO A 103 -4.00 -5.20 10.13
C PRO A 103 -2.67 -5.14 10.87
N PHE A 104 -2.55 -5.78 12.03
CA PHE A 104 -1.32 -5.79 12.83
C PHE A 104 -0.36 -6.93 12.45
N SER A 105 -0.81 -7.92 11.67
CA SER A 105 0.02 -9.04 11.21
C SER A 105 1.28 -8.58 10.50
N ILE A 106 1.24 -7.44 9.78
CA ILE A 106 2.41 -6.89 9.08
C ILE A 106 3.54 -6.47 10.04
N LEU A 107 3.20 -5.97 11.24
CA LEU A 107 4.20 -5.58 12.24
C LEU A 107 4.84 -6.81 12.87
N GLU A 108 4.04 -7.84 13.14
CA GLU A 108 4.54 -9.09 13.72
C GLU A 108 5.42 -9.85 12.72
N ILE A 109 5.04 -9.87 11.44
CA ILE A 109 5.88 -10.43 10.38
C ILE A 109 7.19 -9.68 10.24
N ALA A 110 7.14 -8.34 10.21
CA ALA A 110 8.36 -7.53 10.13
C ALA A 110 9.34 -7.84 11.27
N LYS A 111 8.83 -8.13 12.47
CA LYS A 111 9.64 -8.54 13.63
C LYS A 111 10.11 -10.00 13.57
N SER A 112 9.36 -10.88 12.91
CA SER A 112 9.68 -12.31 12.81
C SER A 112 10.61 -12.66 11.65
N LEU A 113 10.91 -11.72 10.75
CA LEU A 113 11.80 -11.97 9.62
C LEU A 113 13.19 -12.43 10.09
N SER A 114 13.79 -13.35 9.32
CA SER A 114 15.22 -13.61 9.46
C SER A 114 16.04 -12.40 8.98
N TYR A 115 17.29 -12.32 9.42
CA TYR A 115 18.21 -11.26 9.01
C TYR A 115 18.40 -11.17 7.48
N SER A 116 18.40 -12.32 6.79
CA SER A 116 18.47 -12.36 5.33
C SER A 116 17.20 -11.85 4.67
N GLN A 117 16.02 -12.13 5.23
CA GLN A 117 14.76 -11.60 4.72
C GLN A 117 14.61 -10.10 4.98
N ALA A 118 15.20 -9.58 6.06
CA ALA A 118 15.21 -8.14 6.41
C ALA A 118 16.21 -7.31 5.58
N THR A 119 16.79 -7.89 4.54
CA THR A 119 17.66 -7.20 3.58
C THR A 119 16.81 -6.62 2.47
N ILE A 120 16.71 -5.29 2.42
CA ILE A 120 15.91 -4.56 1.41
C ILE A 120 16.67 -4.51 0.09
N ASN A 121 17.97 -4.22 0.14
CA ASN A 121 18.89 -4.31 -0.99
C ASN A 121 20.33 -4.51 -0.50
N ALA A 122 21.31 -4.49 -1.40
CA ALA A 122 22.72 -4.71 -1.07
C ALA A 122 23.28 -3.74 0.00
N ASP A 123 22.74 -2.52 0.07
CA ASP A 123 23.24 -1.46 0.93
C ASP A 123 22.34 -1.16 2.12
N LEU A 124 21.12 -1.72 2.17
CA LEU A 124 20.08 -1.41 3.15
C LEU A 124 19.48 -2.69 3.74
N LYS A 125 19.58 -2.80 5.07
CA LYS A 125 18.95 -3.84 5.87
C LYS A 125 18.45 -3.25 7.18
N PHE A 126 17.42 -3.85 7.76
CA PHE A 126 16.93 -3.47 9.08
C PHE A 126 17.04 -4.64 10.06
N SER A 127 17.01 -4.33 11.36
CA SER A 127 16.94 -5.32 12.43
C SER A 127 15.47 -5.60 12.77
N PRO A 128 14.93 -6.81 12.49
CA PRO A 128 13.53 -7.16 12.73
C PRO A 128 13.05 -6.84 14.15
N SER A 129 13.85 -7.21 15.16
CA SER A 129 13.53 -6.99 16.57
C SER A 129 13.45 -5.51 16.99
N SER A 130 13.98 -4.60 16.18
CA SER A 130 14.00 -3.16 16.47
C SER A 130 12.79 -2.41 15.92
N VAL A 131 11.95 -3.06 15.12
CA VAL A 131 10.77 -2.45 14.48
C VAL A 131 9.79 -1.98 15.54
N LYS A 132 9.59 -0.66 15.61
CA LYS A 132 8.72 -0.02 16.59
C LYS A 132 7.87 1.06 15.92
N PRO A 133 6.53 0.94 15.92
CA PRO A 133 5.68 2.02 15.48
C PRO A 133 5.67 3.17 16.49
N HIS A 134 5.80 4.41 16.01
CA HIS A 134 5.49 5.63 16.75
C HIS A 134 4.03 6.03 16.62
N ILE A 135 3.42 5.65 15.50
CA ILE A 135 1.98 5.67 15.27
C ILE A 135 1.60 4.57 14.29
N PHE A 136 0.41 3.99 14.47
CA PHE A 136 -0.16 3.00 13.55
C PHE A 136 -1.68 3.09 13.63
N SER A 137 -2.31 3.34 12.49
CA SER A 137 -3.77 3.32 12.34
C SER A 137 -4.15 2.41 11.18
N ALA A 138 -5.25 1.69 11.36
CA ALA A 138 -5.83 0.82 10.35
C ALA A 138 -7.31 1.16 10.17
N TYR A 139 -7.71 1.43 8.93
CA TYR A 139 -9.09 1.75 8.59
C TYR A 139 -9.70 0.61 7.78
N PRO A 140 -10.73 -0.09 8.30
CA PRO A 140 -11.42 -1.12 7.55
C PRO A 140 -12.25 -0.48 6.44
N ILE A 141 -12.11 -0.98 5.22
CA ILE A 141 -12.97 -0.60 4.09
C ILE A 141 -13.48 -1.84 3.35
N LEU A 142 -14.66 -1.70 2.74
CA LEU A 142 -15.23 -2.70 1.85
C LEU A 142 -15.15 -2.22 0.40
N LEU A 143 -14.37 -2.93 -0.40
CA LEU A 143 -14.17 -2.63 -1.81
C LEU A 143 -15.25 -3.35 -2.65
N PRO A 144 -16.16 -2.62 -3.32
CA PRO A 144 -17.14 -3.25 -4.19
C PRO A 144 -16.46 -3.78 -5.46
N LEU A 145 -16.69 -5.06 -5.76
CA LEU A 145 -16.20 -5.74 -6.95
C LEU A 145 -17.33 -6.50 -7.65
N TYR A 146 -17.18 -6.74 -8.95
CA TYR A 146 -17.88 -7.79 -9.65
C TYR A 146 -16.93 -8.93 -9.99
N LEU A 147 -17.33 -10.15 -9.65
CA LEU A 147 -16.65 -11.38 -10.05
C LEU A 147 -17.40 -11.99 -11.24
N ALA A 148 -16.67 -12.29 -12.31
CA ALA A 148 -17.22 -12.86 -13.52
C ALA A 148 -16.40 -14.07 -13.95
N GLN A 149 -17.06 -15.18 -14.28
CA GLN A 149 -16.43 -16.37 -14.83
C GLN A 149 -16.85 -16.55 -16.29
N TYR A 150 -15.88 -16.71 -17.19
CA TYR A 150 -16.11 -16.96 -18.60
C TYR A 150 -15.61 -18.34 -19.00
N GLU A 151 -16.33 -19.02 -19.89
CA GLU A 151 -15.82 -20.24 -20.53
C GLU A 151 -14.87 -19.88 -21.67
N MET A 152 -13.67 -20.44 -21.63
CA MET A 152 -12.67 -20.33 -22.69
C MET A 152 -12.57 -21.63 -23.49
N SER A 153 -12.37 -21.50 -24.79
CA SER A 153 -12.02 -22.60 -25.68
C SER A 153 -10.67 -22.29 -26.31
N TYR A 154 -9.68 -23.13 -26.04
CA TYR A 154 -8.32 -22.99 -26.58
C TYR A 154 -8.23 -23.66 -27.96
N LEU A 155 -7.28 -23.26 -28.83
CA LEU A 155 -7.20 -23.83 -30.19
C LEU A 155 -6.83 -25.32 -30.17
N ASN A 156 -6.18 -25.77 -29.10
CA ASN A 156 -5.90 -27.19 -28.84
C ASN A 156 -7.16 -28.00 -28.45
N GLY A 157 -8.36 -27.41 -28.47
CA GLY A 157 -9.63 -28.05 -28.15
C GLY A 157 -9.93 -28.18 -26.64
N HIS A 158 -9.02 -27.77 -25.75
CA HIS A 158 -9.28 -27.78 -24.32
C HIS A 158 -10.29 -26.68 -23.96
N LYS A 159 -11.11 -26.97 -22.95
CA LYS A 159 -12.02 -26.00 -22.33
C LYS A 159 -11.44 -25.59 -20.99
N GLY A 160 -11.49 -24.30 -20.69
CA GLY A 160 -11.13 -23.77 -19.39
C GLY A 160 -12.11 -22.70 -18.94
N SER A 161 -11.86 -22.15 -17.77
CA SER A 161 -12.54 -20.94 -17.30
C SER A 161 -11.53 -19.82 -17.12
N LEU A 162 -11.99 -18.60 -17.32
CA LEU A 162 -11.27 -17.37 -16.98
C LEU A 162 -12.08 -16.63 -15.93
N ASN A 163 -11.47 -16.42 -14.77
CA ASN A 163 -12.00 -15.54 -13.74
C ASN A 163 -11.54 -14.11 -14.02
N ILE A 164 -12.51 -13.19 -14.06
CA ILE A 164 -12.32 -11.77 -14.22
C ILE A 164 -12.89 -11.08 -12.97
N PHE A 165 -12.13 -10.13 -12.44
CA PHE A 165 -12.52 -9.30 -11.30
C PHE A 165 -12.58 -7.85 -11.78
N ILE A 166 -13.66 -7.14 -11.46
CA ILE A 166 -13.91 -5.78 -11.95
C ILE A 166 -14.13 -4.89 -10.73
N GLN A 167 -13.32 -3.85 -10.58
CA GLN A 167 -13.57 -2.83 -9.57
C GLN A 167 -14.89 -2.10 -9.85
N ALA A 168 -15.74 -1.96 -8.84
CA ALA A 168 -17.07 -1.36 -8.98
C ALA A 168 -17.22 -0.03 -8.19
N HIS A 169 -16.14 0.49 -7.62
CA HIS A 169 -16.15 1.77 -6.88
C HIS A 169 -16.00 3.01 -7.78
N SER A 170 -15.82 2.84 -9.09
CA SER A 170 -15.75 3.95 -10.05
C SER A 170 -16.25 3.55 -11.44
N ASN A 171 -16.65 4.54 -12.25
CA ASN A 171 -17.12 4.33 -13.62
C ASN A 171 -16.02 3.85 -14.60
N GLY A 172 -14.76 3.91 -14.17
CA GLY A 172 -13.58 3.47 -14.92
C GLY A 172 -12.80 2.38 -14.18
N GLY A 173 -13.48 1.59 -13.34
CA GLY A 173 -12.83 0.58 -12.51
C GLY A 173 -11.95 -0.37 -13.31
N MET A 174 -10.82 -0.74 -12.71
CA MET A 174 -9.86 -1.64 -13.32
C MET A 174 -10.47 -3.03 -13.49
N ILE A 175 -10.17 -3.62 -14.64
CA ILE A 175 -10.49 -5.01 -14.93
C ILE A 175 -9.23 -5.82 -14.69
N MET A 176 -9.38 -6.96 -14.01
CA MET A 176 -8.30 -7.87 -13.67
C MET A 176 -8.70 -9.29 -14.04
N SER A 177 -7.73 -10.17 -14.22
CA SER A 177 -7.98 -11.60 -14.35
C SER A 177 -6.92 -12.42 -13.64
N GLU A 178 -7.20 -13.69 -13.39
CA GLU A 178 -6.14 -14.66 -13.12
C GLU A 178 -5.12 -14.67 -14.27
N ASN A 179 -3.87 -15.05 -13.97
CA ASN A 179 -2.86 -15.25 -15.00
C ASN A 179 -3.22 -16.47 -15.85
N PHE A 180 -3.57 -16.19 -17.12
CA PHE A 180 -3.91 -17.21 -18.10
C PHE A 180 -2.86 -17.33 -19.20
N LEU A 181 -1.73 -16.62 -19.14
CA LEU A 181 -0.73 -16.60 -20.22
C LEU A 181 -0.12 -17.98 -20.45
N GLY A 182 0.18 -18.71 -19.38
CA GLY A 182 0.65 -20.10 -19.46
C GLY A 182 -0.39 -21.09 -20.00
N LYS A 183 -1.65 -20.68 -20.15
CA LYS A 183 -2.73 -21.49 -20.73
C LYS A 183 -2.93 -21.21 -22.23
N LEU A 184 -2.31 -20.17 -22.78
CA LEU A 184 -2.42 -19.80 -24.19
C LEU A 184 -1.48 -20.67 -25.05
N ASP A 185 -1.91 -21.02 -26.25
CA ASP A 185 -1.00 -21.59 -27.26
C ASP A 185 -0.10 -20.52 -27.90
N THR A 186 0.94 -20.93 -28.62
CA THR A 186 1.93 -19.99 -29.20
C THR A 186 1.30 -18.92 -30.10
N PRO A 187 0.36 -19.24 -31.02
CA PRO A 187 -0.35 -18.21 -31.79
C PRO A 187 -1.16 -17.24 -30.93
N GLN A 188 -1.89 -17.73 -29.93
CA GLN A 188 -2.68 -16.90 -29.01
C GLN A 188 -1.79 -15.99 -28.17
N LEU A 189 -0.67 -16.51 -27.65
CA LEU A 189 0.30 -15.74 -26.88
C LEU A 189 0.94 -14.64 -27.74
N ALA A 190 1.36 -14.96 -28.98
CA ALA A 190 1.93 -13.97 -29.89
C ALA A 190 0.93 -12.85 -30.25
N ALA A 191 -0.34 -13.20 -30.45
CA ALA A 191 -1.40 -12.22 -30.68
C ALA A 191 -1.63 -11.34 -29.44
N PHE A 192 -1.62 -11.94 -28.25
CA PHE A 192 -1.77 -11.23 -26.99
C PHE A 192 -0.60 -10.29 -26.70
N GLU A 193 0.64 -10.73 -26.88
CA GLU A 193 1.85 -9.89 -26.71
C GLU A 193 1.87 -8.71 -27.70
N SER A 194 1.45 -8.93 -28.95
CA SER A 194 1.31 -7.85 -29.93
C SER A 194 0.30 -6.80 -29.49
N LEU A 195 -0.77 -7.23 -28.81
CA LEU A 195 -1.83 -6.38 -28.29
C LEU A 195 -1.42 -5.65 -27.00
N LYS A 196 -0.68 -6.33 -26.13
CA LYS A 196 -0.11 -5.79 -24.88
C LYS A 196 0.65 -4.49 -25.16
N GLY A 197 1.61 -4.53 -26.10
CA GLY A 197 2.41 -3.35 -26.45
C GLY A 197 1.63 -2.20 -27.10
N LEU A 198 0.44 -2.45 -27.66
CA LEU A 198 -0.39 -1.45 -28.33
C LEU A 198 -1.37 -0.74 -27.40
N LEU A 199 -1.87 -1.44 -26.37
CA LEU A 199 -3.05 -0.99 -25.62
C LEU A 199 -2.80 -0.83 -24.12
N LEU A 200 -1.75 -1.46 -23.59
CA LEU A 200 -1.52 -1.56 -22.16
C LEU A 200 -0.07 -1.18 -21.91
N ASN A 201 0.18 0.07 -21.54
CA ASN A 201 1.49 0.55 -21.08
C ASN A 201 1.81 -0.01 -19.69
N THR A 202 1.64 -1.32 -19.50
CA THR A 202 1.72 -2.03 -18.24
C THR A 202 2.90 -2.98 -18.31
N GLY A 203 3.91 -2.74 -17.47
CA GLY A 203 5.01 -3.65 -17.24
C GLY A 203 4.53 -4.88 -16.46
N TRP A 204 3.71 -5.72 -17.07
CA TRP A 204 3.35 -7.02 -16.49
C TRP A 204 4.62 -7.83 -16.35
N ALA A 205 4.93 -8.23 -15.12
CA ALA A 205 5.90 -9.27 -14.87
C ALA A 205 5.23 -10.61 -15.16
N ASP A 206 5.93 -11.51 -15.84
CA ASP A 206 5.38 -12.79 -16.29
C ASP A 206 5.00 -13.72 -15.12
N ASP A 207 5.44 -13.38 -13.91
CA ASP A 207 5.29 -14.13 -12.66
C ASP A 207 4.14 -13.65 -11.76
N THR A 208 3.32 -12.67 -12.19
CA THR A 208 2.19 -12.23 -11.37
C THR A 208 1.02 -13.22 -11.40
N GLU A 209 0.34 -13.42 -10.28
CA GLU A 209 -0.87 -14.26 -10.23
C GLU A 209 -2.08 -13.59 -10.89
N VAL A 210 -2.08 -12.25 -10.89
CA VAL A 210 -3.16 -11.40 -11.42
C VAL A 210 -2.63 -10.56 -12.56
N LEU A 211 -3.38 -10.52 -13.65
CA LEU A 211 -3.16 -9.64 -14.79
C LEU A 211 -4.10 -8.45 -14.67
N GLU A 212 -3.56 -7.25 -14.79
CA GLU A 212 -4.29 -6.00 -14.62
C GLU A 212 -4.44 -5.28 -15.96
N PHE A 213 -5.68 -4.99 -16.34
CA PHE A 213 -6.03 -4.32 -17.58
C PHE A 213 -6.37 -2.85 -17.30
N GLY A 214 -5.36 -2.08 -16.92
CA GLY A 214 -5.51 -0.66 -16.58
C GLY A 214 -4.28 -0.07 -15.90
N MET A 215 -4.42 1.17 -15.44
CA MET A 215 -3.46 1.75 -14.50
C MET A 215 -3.88 1.31 -13.10
N ALA A 216 -3.00 0.59 -12.42
CA ALA A 216 -3.12 0.28 -11.00
C ALA A 216 -2.16 1.16 -10.22
N ASP A 217 -2.58 1.57 -9.04
CA ASP A 217 -1.66 2.14 -8.06
C ASP A 217 -0.89 1.03 -7.37
N ASP A 218 0.23 1.42 -6.75
CA ASP A 218 0.95 0.54 -5.85
C ASP A 218 0.17 0.40 -4.55
N SER A 219 0.22 -0.80 -3.95
CA SER A 219 -0.42 -1.05 -2.65
C SER A 219 0.33 -0.34 -1.54
N VAL A 220 1.65 -0.20 -1.72
CA VAL A 220 2.55 0.43 -0.77
C VAL A 220 2.95 1.82 -1.25
N GLN A 221 2.89 2.77 -0.32
CA GLN A 221 3.39 4.13 -0.52
C GLN A 221 4.17 4.61 0.71
N VAL A 222 5.50 4.58 0.60
CA VAL A 222 6.42 5.16 1.57
C VAL A 222 6.55 6.66 1.26
N ALA A 223 5.90 7.50 2.05
CA ALA A 223 5.94 8.95 1.86
C ALA A 223 7.34 9.53 2.11
N SER A 224 8.07 9.01 3.10
CA SER A 224 9.41 9.49 3.45
C SER A 224 10.19 8.50 4.29
N VAL A 225 11.51 8.67 4.29
CA VAL A 225 12.46 7.98 5.15
C VAL A 225 13.48 8.97 5.69
N SER A 226 13.98 8.75 6.91
CA SER A 226 15.01 9.61 7.52
C SER A 226 16.43 9.36 7.00
N LEU A 227 16.58 8.55 5.95
CA LEU A 227 17.86 8.19 5.32
C LEU A 227 18.08 9.00 4.04
N SER A 228 19.33 9.41 3.77
CA SER A 228 19.72 10.08 2.52
C SER A 228 20.53 9.16 1.59
N PRO A 229 20.36 9.24 0.26
CA PRO A 229 19.34 10.02 -0.46
C PRO A 229 17.94 9.40 -0.33
N GLN A 230 16.98 10.22 0.11
CA GLN A 230 15.64 9.78 0.48
C GLN A 230 14.91 9.07 -0.66
N LYS A 231 14.98 9.60 -1.88
CA LYS A 231 14.25 9.09 -3.05
C LYS A 231 14.60 7.64 -3.40
N ASP A 232 15.88 7.28 -3.35
CA ASP A 232 16.32 5.94 -3.73
C ASP A 232 16.00 4.92 -2.63
N VAL A 233 16.13 5.33 -1.37
CA VAL A 233 15.76 4.49 -0.22
C VAL A 233 14.24 4.26 -0.19
N THR A 234 13.44 5.31 -0.37
CA THR A 234 11.98 5.21 -0.48
C THR A 234 11.59 4.22 -1.56
N ARG A 235 12.09 4.38 -2.80
CA ARG A 235 11.79 3.46 -3.90
C ARG A 235 12.17 2.00 -3.60
N ALA A 236 13.33 1.80 -2.98
CA ALA A 236 13.77 0.47 -2.60
C ALA A 236 12.84 -0.16 -1.56
N LEU A 237 12.37 0.64 -0.59
CA LEU A 237 11.44 0.18 0.43
C LEU A 237 10.04 -0.09 -0.15
N ASP A 238 9.52 0.78 -1.03
CA ASP A 238 8.27 0.55 -1.76
C ASP A 238 8.33 -0.81 -2.49
N THR A 239 9.39 -1.04 -3.27
CA THR A 239 9.55 -2.28 -4.04
C THR A 239 9.60 -3.51 -3.13
N TYR A 240 10.36 -3.41 -2.03
CA TYR A 240 10.54 -4.51 -1.08
C TYR A 240 9.25 -4.87 -0.35
N LEU A 241 8.45 -3.88 0.03
CA LEU A 241 7.19 -4.08 0.74
C LEU A 241 6.05 -4.48 -0.21
N GLU A 242 6.04 -3.97 -1.44
CA GLU A 242 5.02 -4.29 -2.46
C GLU A 242 5.14 -5.74 -2.95
N GLN A 243 6.36 -6.24 -3.14
CA GLN A 243 6.60 -7.53 -3.79
C GLN A 243 5.89 -8.71 -3.09
N PRO A 244 5.95 -8.88 -1.75
CA PRO A 244 5.23 -9.96 -1.08
C PRO A 244 3.70 -9.88 -1.23
N LEU A 245 3.13 -8.68 -1.41
CA LEU A 245 1.68 -8.50 -1.54
C LEU A 245 1.14 -8.91 -2.93
N ARG A 246 2.01 -9.23 -3.89
CA ARG A 246 1.61 -9.69 -5.23
C ARG A 246 1.39 -11.19 -5.35
N ASP A 247 1.60 -11.92 -4.25
CA ASP A 247 1.53 -13.38 -4.19
C ASP A 247 0.55 -13.79 -3.09
N SER A 248 -0.55 -14.45 -3.47
CA SER A 248 -1.58 -14.86 -2.53
C SER A 248 -1.07 -15.84 -1.48
N GLN A 249 0.00 -16.60 -1.75
CA GLN A 249 0.61 -17.50 -0.75
C GLN A 249 1.34 -16.72 0.34
N ASN A 250 1.93 -15.57 0.01
CA ASN A 250 2.55 -14.71 1.01
C ASN A 250 1.48 -13.97 1.84
N ILE A 251 0.36 -13.61 1.20
CA ILE A 251 -0.77 -12.99 1.90
C ILE A 251 -1.47 -14.00 2.83
N ASP A 252 -1.58 -15.26 2.44
CA ASP A 252 -2.17 -16.30 3.28
C ASP A 252 -1.40 -16.47 4.59
N LYS A 253 -0.07 -16.33 4.58
CA LYS A 253 0.74 -16.32 5.80
C LYS A 253 0.33 -15.21 6.77
N LEU A 254 -0.22 -14.07 6.30
CA LEU A 254 -0.68 -12.99 7.19
C LEU A 254 -1.80 -13.44 8.14
N THR A 255 -2.55 -14.47 7.77
CA THR A 255 -3.61 -15.05 8.61
C THR A 255 -3.06 -15.79 9.83
N GLU A 256 -1.79 -16.23 9.79
CA GLU A 256 -1.14 -16.94 10.90
C GLU A 256 -0.64 -16.00 12.00
N PHE A 257 -0.47 -14.70 11.71
CA PHE A 257 0.17 -13.71 12.60
C PHE A 257 -0.81 -12.83 13.37
N GLY A 258 -2.11 -13.11 13.31
CA GLY A 258 -3.09 -12.39 14.10
C GLY A 258 -4.52 -12.81 13.79
N GLU A 259 -5.26 -13.17 14.84
CA GLU A 259 -6.71 -13.31 14.77
C GLU A 259 -7.36 -11.93 14.98
N ILE A 260 -8.36 -11.60 14.18
CA ILE A 260 -9.26 -10.48 14.46
C ILE A 260 -10.36 -11.06 15.34
N GLU A 261 -10.14 -11.07 16.65
CA GLU A 261 -11.19 -11.46 17.60
C GLU A 261 -12.28 -10.39 17.69
N ASN A 262 -11.88 -9.11 17.68
CA ASN A 262 -12.76 -7.94 17.66
C ASN A 262 -12.07 -6.73 17.01
N ASP A 263 -12.87 -5.72 16.69
CA ASP A 263 -12.47 -4.40 16.20
C ASP A 263 -12.34 -3.35 17.32
N ASP A 264 -12.32 -3.80 18.59
CA ASP A 264 -12.23 -2.94 19.77
C ASP A 264 -10.85 -2.30 19.97
N ASP A 265 -9.83 -2.73 19.21
CA ASP A 265 -8.49 -2.14 19.30
C ASP A 265 -8.57 -0.66 18.89
N PRO A 266 -8.13 0.30 19.74
CA PRO A 266 -8.27 1.72 19.47
C PRO A 266 -7.48 2.20 18.23
N ARG A 267 -6.59 1.38 17.67
CA ARG A 267 -5.87 1.66 16.43
C ARG A 267 -6.69 1.31 15.18
N ILE A 268 -7.76 0.53 15.32
CA ILE A 268 -8.75 0.26 14.28
C ILE A 268 -9.80 1.38 14.35
N ARG A 269 -9.91 2.16 13.27
CA ARG A 269 -10.78 3.37 13.24
C ARG A 269 -11.61 3.39 11.98
N GLU A 270 -12.78 4.00 12.03
CA GLU A 270 -13.54 4.30 10.82
C GLU A 270 -12.80 5.33 9.95
N LEU A 271 -12.81 5.13 8.62
CA LEU A 271 -12.23 6.08 7.68
C LEU A 271 -13.14 7.31 7.54
N THR A 272 -13.11 8.19 8.53
CA THR A 272 -13.85 9.46 8.52
C THR A 272 -12.89 10.63 8.30
N PRO A 273 -13.36 11.75 7.71
CA PRO A 273 -12.51 12.93 7.50
C PRO A 273 -11.88 13.46 8.79
N GLY A 274 -12.57 13.36 9.93
CA GLY A 274 -12.06 13.82 11.23
C GLY A 274 -10.92 12.96 11.78
N GLU A 275 -11.06 11.64 11.71
CA GLU A 275 -10.01 10.70 12.15
C GLU A 275 -8.78 10.78 11.24
N VAL A 276 -9.00 10.81 9.92
CA VAL A 276 -7.94 10.92 8.91
C VAL A 276 -7.18 12.24 9.07
N ALA A 277 -7.87 13.37 9.22
CA ALA A 277 -7.22 14.68 9.37
C ALA A 277 -6.31 14.76 10.62
N GLY A 278 -6.67 14.09 11.72
CA GLY A 278 -5.82 14.03 12.91
C GLY A 278 -4.51 13.29 12.66
N ILE A 279 -4.59 12.14 11.98
CA ILE A 279 -3.42 11.34 11.61
C ILE A 279 -2.57 12.04 10.55
N ASP A 280 -3.20 12.61 9.52
CA ASP A 280 -2.51 13.33 8.47
C ASP A 280 -1.72 14.51 9.03
N LYS A 281 -2.33 15.30 9.92
CA LYS A 281 -1.61 16.39 10.59
C LYS A 281 -0.35 15.90 11.30
N TYR A 282 -0.44 14.79 12.04
CA TYR A 282 0.72 14.21 12.73
C TYR A 282 1.82 13.74 11.76
N LEU A 283 1.42 13.04 10.69
CA LEU A 283 2.35 12.51 9.69
C LEU A 283 2.98 13.64 8.86
N ASP A 284 2.23 14.69 8.51
CA ASP A 284 2.74 15.83 7.75
C ASP A 284 3.79 16.63 8.54
N ILE A 285 3.58 16.84 9.84
CA ILE A 285 4.61 17.42 10.73
C ILE A 285 5.86 16.52 10.77
N SER A 286 5.66 15.20 10.80
CA SER A 286 6.77 14.23 10.79
C SER A 286 7.55 14.25 9.48
N LEU A 287 6.86 14.40 8.34
CA LEU A 287 7.47 14.60 7.02
C LEU A 287 8.30 15.88 7.00
N GLU A 288 7.77 17.00 7.48
CA GLU A 288 8.50 18.27 7.54
C GLU A 288 9.73 18.18 8.43
N THR A 289 9.64 17.46 9.56
CA THR A 289 10.76 17.19 10.45
C THR A 289 11.88 16.43 9.72
N MET A 290 11.53 15.38 8.97
CA MET A 290 12.50 14.60 8.18
C MET A 290 13.17 15.44 7.08
N MET A 291 12.40 16.25 6.35
CA MET A 291 12.96 17.15 5.33
C MET A 291 13.88 18.21 5.93
N SER A 292 13.55 18.73 7.12
CA SER A 292 14.40 19.69 7.82
C SER A 292 15.72 19.05 8.29
N LEU A 293 15.69 17.77 8.69
CA LEU A 293 16.91 17.02 9.04
C LEU A 293 17.75 16.66 7.81
N SER A 294 17.13 16.27 6.69
CA SER A 294 17.87 15.92 5.48
C SER A 294 18.60 17.15 4.90
N THR A 295 17.92 18.28 4.81
CA THR A 295 18.52 19.57 4.39
C THR A 295 19.67 19.99 5.29
N ALA A 296 19.59 19.74 6.60
CA ALA A 296 20.69 19.98 7.53
C ALA A 296 21.94 19.14 7.24
N SER A 297 21.72 17.88 6.88
CA SER A 297 22.80 16.92 6.58
C SER A 297 23.50 17.24 5.26
N GLU A 298 22.77 17.74 4.25
CA GLU A 298 23.30 18.09 2.93
C GLU A 298 23.99 19.46 2.92
N ASN A 299 23.51 20.41 3.73
CA ASN A 299 23.97 21.80 3.75
C ASN A 299 25.20 22.08 4.65
N GLN A 300 26.09 21.11 4.86
CA GLN A 300 27.45 21.43 5.35
C GLN A 300 28.28 22.28 4.36
N LYS A 301 27.74 22.63 3.18
CA LYS A 301 28.31 23.61 2.23
C LYS A 301 27.23 24.50 1.60
N VAL A 302 26.75 25.53 2.30
CA VAL A 302 25.90 26.57 1.70
C VAL A 302 26.79 27.65 1.05
N ILE A 303 26.71 27.80 -0.28
CA ILE A 303 27.21 28.98 -1.00
C ILE A 303 25.97 29.76 -1.46
N SER A 304 25.67 30.90 -0.84
CA SER A 304 24.66 31.82 -1.35
C SER A 304 25.28 32.71 -2.43
N ILE A 305 24.73 32.64 -3.65
CA ILE A 305 25.10 33.51 -4.77
C ILE A 305 23.96 34.51 -4.96
N SER A 306 24.12 35.71 -4.41
CA SER A 306 23.26 36.86 -4.71
C SER A 306 23.83 37.66 -5.88
N LEU A 307 23.03 37.84 -6.92
CA LEU A 307 23.38 38.56 -8.14
C LEU A 307 23.86 39.99 -7.80
N GLY A 308 25.17 40.24 -7.93
CA GLY A 308 25.78 41.58 -7.77
C GLY A 308 26.46 41.87 -6.42
N SER A 309 26.52 40.92 -5.48
CA SER A 309 27.26 41.09 -4.22
C SER A 309 28.20 39.90 -3.97
N THR A 310 29.37 40.17 -3.39
CA THR A 310 30.31 39.14 -2.96
C THR A 310 29.60 38.13 -2.05
N PRO A 311 29.85 36.82 -2.22
CA PRO A 311 29.20 35.78 -1.41
C PRO A 311 29.44 36.09 0.07
N LYS A 312 28.35 36.40 0.80
CA LYS A 312 28.40 36.54 2.24
C LYS A 312 28.13 35.16 2.83
N PHE A 313 29.15 34.60 3.46
CA PHE A 313 28.95 33.51 4.41
C PHE A 313 28.10 34.05 5.57
N GLU A 314 26.79 33.82 5.54
CA GLU A 314 26.04 33.80 6.79
C GLU A 314 26.66 32.70 7.64
N MET A 315 27.02 33.05 8.88
CA MET A 315 27.75 32.13 9.75
C MET A 315 26.93 30.86 9.94
N ALA A 316 27.53 29.70 9.64
CA ALA A 316 26.92 28.37 9.81
C ALA A 316 26.21 28.22 11.17
N ASN A 317 26.70 28.92 12.21
CA ASN A 317 26.11 28.95 13.54
C ASN A 317 24.68 29.56 13.58
N GLN A 318 24.38 30.63 12.83
CA GLN A 318 23.04 31.22 12.82
C GLN A 318 22.03 30.30 12.11
N ALA A 319 22.42 29.69 10.99
CA ALA A 319 21.59 28.71 10.29
C ALA A 319 21.33 27.46 11.16
N GLN A 320 22.33 26.98 11.89
CA GLN A 320 22.19 25.88 12.84
C GLN A 320 21.24 26.21 14.00
N VAL A 321 21.32 27.42 14.57
CA VAL A 321 20.41 27.84 15.65
C VAL A 321 18.97 27.91 15.14
N THR A 322 18.73 28.55 13.99
CA THR A 322 17.38 28.64 13.40
C THR A 322 16.79 27.26 13.11
N LEU A 323 17.59 26.35 12.54
CA LEU A 323 17.16 24.99 12.28
C LEU A 323 16.85 24.24 13.58
N LYS A 324 17.70 24.36 14.59
CA LYS A 324 17.47 23.71 15.88
C LYS A 324 16.17 24.18 16.52
N THR A 325 15.92 25.49 16.53
CA THR A 325 14.66 26.06 17.02
C THR A 325 13.47 25.53 16.23
N LYS A 326 13.58 25.43 14.89
CA LYS A 326 12.52 24.86 14.05
C LYS A 326 12.25 23.39 14.39
N LEU A 327 13.29 22.58 14.59
CA LEU A 327 13.15 21.17 14.97
C LEU A 327 12.51 21.01 16.35
N GLU A 328 12.92 21.81 17.33
CA GLU A 328 12.32 21.81 18.67
C GLU A 328 10.82 22.20 18.62
N GLU A 329 10.45 23.15 17.76
CA GLU A 329 9.06 23.55 17.53
C GLU A 329 8.25 22.44 16.84
N LEU A 330 8.78 21.84 15.76
CA LEU A 330 8.10 20.72 15.07
C LEU A 330 7.93 19.51 15.99
N GLU A 331 8.92 19.18 16.82
CA GLU A 331 8.79 18.12 17.81
C GLU A 331 7.70 18.41 18.86
N ARG A 332 7.56 19.68 19.26
CA ARG A 332 6.48 20.13 20.15
C ARG A 332 5.12 19.98 19.47
N GLU A 333 4.97 20.51 18.27
CA GLU A 333 3.73 20.39 17.48
C GLU A 333 3.36 18.93 17.20
N LYS A 334 4.34 18.08 16.90
CA LYS A 334 4.16 16.64 16.70
C LYS A 334 3.61 15.96 17.95
N ARG A 335 4.11 16.31 19.15
CA ARG A 335 3.59 15.77 20.42
C ARG A 335 2.15 16.23 20.67
N GLU A 336 1.83 17.48 20.36
CA GLU A 336 0.49 18.05 20.52
C GLU A 336 -0.51 17.49 19.49
N ALA A 337 -0.05 17.15 18.29
CA ALA A 337 -0.87 16.56 17.22
C ALA A 337 -1.07 15.05 17.38
N LYS A 338 -0.40 14.40 18.33
CA LYS A 338 -0.51 12.95 18.52
C LYS A 338 -1.95 12.59 18.93
N PRO A 339 -2.62 11.66 18.22
CA PRO A 339 -3.99 11.30 18.55
C PRO A 339 -4.13 10.72 19.96
N GLY A 340 -5.19 11.13 20.67
CA GLY A 340 -5.44 10.72 22.06
C GLY A 340 -5.54 9.21 22.24
N TRP A 341 -6.23 8.52 21.32
CA TRP A 341 -6.39 7.07 21.34
C TRP A 341 -5.05 6.33 21.25
N TRP A 342 -4.06 6.88 20.54
CA TRP A 342 -2.73 6.29 20.46
C TRP A 342 -1.98 6.48 21.79
N VAL A 343 -2.12 7.65 22.42
CA VAL A 343 -1.54 7.91 23.74
C VAL A 343 -2.13 6.95 24.77
N GLU A 344 -3.43 6.73 24.76
CA GLU A 344 -4.13 5.77 25.62
C GLU A 344 -3.62 4.34 25.40
N TRP A 345 -3.49 3.91 24.15
CA TRP A 345 -2.94 2.60 23.79
C TRP A 345 -1.48 2.43 24.27
N GLU A 346 -0.63 3.44 24.11
CA GLU A 346 0.75 3.41 24.61
C GLU A 346 0.80 3.29 26.13
N LEU A 347 -0.09 3.98 26.85
CA LEU A 347 -0.17 3.89 28.31
C LEU A 347 -0.67 2.51 28.78
N GLY A 348 -1.64 1.93 28.06
CA GLY A 348 -2.11 0.57 28.30
C GLY A 348 -1.01 -0.47 28.12
N ASN A 349 -0.23 -0.38 27.04
CA ASN A 349 0.82 -1.34 26.72
C ASN A 349 2.13 -1.13 27.48
N ARG A 350 2.40 0.07 28.00
CA ARG A 350 3.52 0.32 28.92
C ARG A 350 3.27 -0.20 30.33
N SER A 351 2.09 -0.76 30.58
CA SER A 351 1.78 -1.44 31.83
C SER A 351 1.94 -2.96 31.71
N PRO A 352 3.18 -3.54 31.75
CA PRO A 352 3.33 -4.94 32.08
C PRO A 352 3.97 -5.16 33.47
N ALA A 353 3.38 -6.10 34.22
CA ALA A 353 3.85 -6.79 35.43
C ALA A 353 3.90 -5.99 36.75
N SER A 354 2.79 -6.01 37.49
CA SER A 354 2.84 -6.16 38.95
C SER A 354 2.87 -7.62 39.34
#